data_AF-A0A928JRL1-F1
#
_entry.id   AF-A0A928JRL1-F1
#
_cell.length_a   1.000
_cell.length_b   1.000
_cell.length_c   1.000
_cell.angle_alpha   90.00
_cell.angle_beta   90.00
_cell.angle_gamma   90.00
#
_symmetry.space_group_name_H-M   'P 1'
#
loop_
_entity.id
_entity.type
_entity.pdbx_description
1 polymer ?
#
loop_
_entity_poly.entity_id
_entity_poly.type
_entity_poly.pdbx_seq_one_letter_code
_entity_poly.pdbx_strand_id
1 'polypeptide(L)' 'MSNYPKIDYKNIELPEEVLTSFAKVIAPEIRKFYDSDVGKAYFSEWLKKHPEYATAPDSAESGA' A
#
# COMPACT_ATOMS: atom_id res chain seq x y z
N MET A 1 18.40 -5.10 -34.15
CA MET A 1 17.20 -5.27 -33.31
C MET A 1 17.64 -6.00 -32.05
N SER A 2 17.57 -5.34 -30.91
CA SER A 2 18.13 -5.86 -29.65
C SER A 2 17.32 -7.04 -29.14
N ASN A 3 17.93 -8.23 -29.09
CA ASN A 3 17.33 -9.44 -28.53
C ASN A 3 17.48 -9.39 -27.00
N TYR A 4 16.61 -8.66 -26.32
CA TYR A 4 16.54 -8.73 -24.86
C TYR A 4 15.74 -9.96 -24.45
N PRO A 5 16.29 -10.82 -23.56
CA PRO A 5 15.55 -11.97 -23.07
C PRO A 5 14.25 -11.48 -22.43
N LYS A 6 13.14 -12.08 -22.87
CA LYS A 6 11.81 -11.80 -22.31
C LYS A 6 11.80 -12.30 -20.88
N ILE A 7 11.86 -11.37 -19.92
CA ILE A 7 11.83 -11.67 -18.50
C ILE A 7 10.42 -12.17 -18.14
N ASP A 8 10.33 -13.38 -17.61
CA ASP A 8 9.09 -13.93 -17.08
C ASP A 8 8.89 -13.49 -15.63
N TYR A 9 8.17 -12.39 -15.45
CA TYR A 9 7.91 -11.77 -14.15
C TYR A 9 7.08 -12.61 -13.18
N LYS A 10 6.46 -13.72 -13.62
CA LYS A 10 5.68 -14.59 -12.74
C LYS A 10 6.54 -15.54 -11.90
N ASN A 11 7.78 -15.80 -12.33
CA ASN A 11 8.68 -16.77 -11.71
C ASN A 11 9.91 -16.12 -11.05
N ILE A 12 9.87 -14.79 -10.87
CA ILE A 12 10.95 -14.05 -10.19
C ILE A 12 10.65 -14.03 -8.70
N GLU A 13 11.24 -14.96 -7.97
CA GLU A 13 11.37 -14.84 -6.52
C GLU A 13 12.50 -13.86 -6.22
N LEU A 14 12.13 -12.66 -5.73
CA LEU A 14 13.12 -11.71 -5.24
C LEU A 14 13.68 -12.23 -3.92
N PRO A 15 15.00 -12.10 -3.67
CA PRO A 15 15.58 -12.46 -2.38
C PRO A 15 14.87 -11.71 -1.24
N GLU A 16 14.68 -12.40 -0.12
CA GLU A 16 14.03 -11.84 1.07
C GLU A 16 14.70 -10.55 1.55
N GLU A 17 16.04 -10.47 1.46
CA GLU A 17 16.80 -9.28 1.82
C GLU A 17 16.45 -8.07 0.94
N VAL A 18 16.16 -8.30 -0.35
CA VAL A 18 15.76 -7.25 -1.29
C VAL A 18 14.35 -6.77 -0.96
N LEU A 19 13.42 -7.70 -0.75
CA LEU A 19 12.04 -7.38 -0.34
C LEU A 19 12.02 -6.61 0.99
N THR A 20 12.82 -7.06 1.97
CA THR A 20 12.93 -6.43 3.29
C THR A 20 13.51 -5.03 3.20
N SER A 21 14.56 -4.85 2.41
CA SER A 21 15.18 -3.54 2.20
C SER A 21 14.21 -2.59 1.51
N PHE A 22 13.50 -3.07 0.49
CA PHE A 22 12.47 -2.28 -0.19
C PHE A 22 11.33 -1.89 0.76
N ALA A 23 10.83 -2.83 1.57
CA ALA A 23 9.79 -2.58 2.56
C ALA A 23 10.21 -1.48 3.56
N LYS A 24 11.45 -1.54 4.08
CA LYS A 24 11.99 -0.52 4.99
C LYS A 24 12.03 0.88 4.37
N VAL A 25 12.26 0.97 3.06
CA VAL A 25 12.29 2.25 2.33
C VAL A 25 10.88 2.75 2.04
N ILE A 26 9.98 1.88 1.59
CA ILE A 26 8.66 2.32 1.11
C ILE A 26 7.63 2.51 2.24
N ALA A 27 7.72 1.75 3.34
CA ALA A 27 6.81 1.88 4.47
C ALA A 27 6.70 3.31 5.04
N PRO A 28 7.80 4.05 5.29
CA PRO A 28 7.68 5.44 5.75
C PRO A 28 7.08 6.37 4.69
N GLU A 29 7.33 6.14 3.41
CA GLU A 29 6.75 6.95 2.32
C GLU A 29 5.25 6.72 2.19
N ILE A 30 4.79 5.47 2.33
CA ILE A 30 3.36 5.15 2.41
C ILE A 30 2.74 5.89 3.58
N ARG A 31 3.33 5.80 4.79
CA ARG A 31 2.80 6.49 5.96
C ARG A 31 2.69 8.00 5.76
N LYS A 32 3.75 8.64 5.24
CA LYS A 32 3.73 10.08 4.91
C LYS A 32 2.63 10.42 3.91
N PHE A 33 2.42 9.58 2.89
CA PHE A 33 1.35 9.79 1.92
C PHE A 33 -0.03 9.73 2.58
N TYR A 34 -0.30 8.72 3.41
CA TYR A 34 -1.57 8.60 4.14
C TYR A 34 -1.81 9.78 5.10
N ASP A 35 -0.76 10.29 5.73
CA ASP A 35 -0.86 11.44 6.64
C ASP A 35 -1.04 12.78 5.90
N SER A 36 -0.65 12.85 4.62
CA SER A 36 -0.77 14.04 3.78
C SER A 36 -2.21 14.38 3.40
N ASP A 37 -2.47 15.65 3.11
CA ASP A 37 -3.78 16.11 2.65
C ASP A 37 -4.20 15.44 1.33
N VAL A 38 -3.23 15.19 0.45
CA VAL A 38 -3.45 14.50 -0.84
C VAL A 38 -3.93 13.06 -0.59
N GLY A 39 -3.27 12.32 0.30
CA GLY A 39 -3.65 10.95 0.63
C GLY A 39 -5.03 10.87 1.28
N LYS A 40 -5.33 11.77 2.22
CA LYS A 40 -6.65 11.87 2.87
C LYS A 40 -7.77 12.21 1.89
N ALA A 41 -7.52 13.14 0.97
CA ALA A 41 -8.47 13.50 -0.08
C ALA A 41 -8.72 12.31 -1.02
N TYR A 42 -7.65 11.63 -1.47
CA TYR A 42 -7.76 10.44 -2.31
C TYR A 42 -8.55 9.33 -1.62
N PHE A 43 -8.27 9.05 -0.34
CA PHE A 43 -8.99 8.03 0.42
C PHE A 43 -10.47 8.39 0.60
N SER A 44 -10.79 9.65 0.84
CA SER A 44 -12.17 10.13 0.93
C SER A 44 -12.93 9.94 -0.38
N GLU A 45 -12.32 10.24 -1.53
CA GLU A 45 -12.91 9.97 -2.84
C GLU A 45 -13.06 8.48 -3.13
N TRP A 46 -12.12 7.66 -2.65
CA TRP A 46 -12.19 6.21 -2.75
C TRP A 46 -13.37 5.66 -1.92
N LEU A 47 -13.55 6.10 -0.68
CA LEU A 47 -14.66 5.69 0.19
C LEU A 47 -16.04 6.02 -0.40
N LYS A 48 -16.18 7.12 -1.14
CA LYS A 48 -17.43 7.43 -1.86
C LYS A 48 -17.80 6.35 -2.89
N LYS A 49 -16.81 5.69 -3.49
CA LYS A 49 -16.99 4.60 -4.46
C LYS A 49 -17.12 3.23 -3.79
N HIS A 50 -16.68 3.14 -2.53
CA HIS A 50 -16.57 1.93 -1.74
C HIS A 50 -17.23 2.11 -0.36
N PRO A 51 -18.54 2.40 -0.30
CA PRO A 51 -19.24 2.69 0.95
C PRO A 51 -19.23 1.50 1.92
N GLU A 52 -18.99 0.27 1.44
CA GLU A 52 -18.81 -0.92 2.26
C GLU A 52 -17.62 -0.85 3.24
N TYR A 53 -16.67 0.07 3.00
CA TYR A 53 -15.53 0.34 3.87
C TYR A 53 -15.68 1.63 4.69
N ALA A 54 -16.79 2.37 4.57
CA ALA A 54 -17.00 3.63 5.27
C ALA A 54 -17.31 3.48 6.78
N THR A 55 -17.49 2.26 7.27
CA THR A 55 -17.71 1.99 8.70
C THR A 55 -16.39 2.14 9.46
N ALA A 56 -16.20 3.28 10.12
CA ALA A 56 -15.07 3.48 11.02
C ALA A 56 -15.23 2.67 12.33
N PRO A 57 -14.13 2.14 12.89
CA PRO A 57 -14.10 1.39 14.13
C PRO A 57 -14.04 2.33 15.34
N ASP A 58 -15.20 2.77 15.83
CA ASP A 58 -15.32 3.40 17.17
C ASP A 58 -16.23 2.56 18.10
N SER A 59 -16.27 1.23 17.90
CA SER A 59 -17.08 0.32 18.72
C SER A 59 -16.29 -0.84 19.35
N ALA A 60 -14.98 -0.70 19.58
CA ALA A 60 -14.23 -1.68 20.38
C ALA A 60 -13.02 -1.11 21.15
N GLU A 61 -13.03 0.17 21.51
CA GLU A 61 -12.28 0.64 22.68
C GLU A 61 -13.29 0.98 23.80
N SER A 62 -13.89 -0.07 24.35
CA SER A 62 -14.56 -0.04 25.65
C SER A 62 -14.50 -1.45 26.25
N GLY A 63 -13.31 -1.85 26.68
CA GLY A 63 -13.09 -2.98 27.56
C GLY A 63 -12.24 -2.49 28.73
N ALA A 64 -12.87 -2.45 29.91
CA ALA A 64 -12.29 -2.08 31.19
C ALA A 64 -11.11 -2.96 31.63
#